data_AF-A0A662MCF2-F1
#
_entry.id   AF-A0A662MCF2-F1
#
_cell.length_a   1.000
_cell.length_b   1.000
_cell.length_c   1.000
_cell.angle_alpha   90.00
_cell.angle_beta   90.00
_cell.angle_gamma   90.00
#
_symmetry.space_group_name_H-M   'P 1'
#
loop_
_entity.id
_entity.type
_entity.pdbx_description
1 polymer ?
#
loop_
_entity_poly.entity_id
_entity_poly.type
_entity_poly.pdbx_seq_one_letter_code
_entity_poly.pdbx_strand_id
1 'polypeptide(L)'
;MFSGTEVVSNIQERCVEVRIVAGGNAMFDTANDYRILCAEKAIEFLRKIFSSGRYIQRQERIKAMQALESAQRALMIIKYSYMEKRDLVRSEYVQELKKCSEQILEALGGRDWADKLLERSQKNAHETVKEMIAQIRFCLNILYNLDWRLLSGKDGEIAHGVDIRVGKVLSVTRHPNANNLLVCRVDVGGAYITVVTNDLTIRKEDSVAVALLPPKNLRGIISEGMFLGSSEGVLKNVRGNPGEWAEVPEDALKEARNFINEFLKSK
;
A
#
# COMPACT_ATOMS: atom_id res chain seq x y z
N MET A 1 2.05 -13.51 14.34
CA MET A 1 1.34 -12.23 14.12
C MET A 1 2.40 -11.18 14.37
N PHE A 2 2.78 -10.41 13.35
CA PHE A 2 3.82 -9.39 13.52
C PHE A 2 3.35 -8.06 12.93
N SER A 3 3.96 -7.02 13.48
CA SER A 3 3.33 -5.77 13.91
C SER A 3 3.02 -4.79 12.78
N GLY A 4 2.02 -3.93 12.99
CA GLY A 4 1.75 -2.80 12.09
C GLY A 4 2.91 -1.80 11.96
N THR A 5 3.94 -1.92 12.80
CA THR A 5 5.19 -1.15 12.73
C THR A 5 6.18 -1.74 11.73
N GLU A 6 6.23 -3.05 11.49
CA GLU A 6 7.19 -3.66 10.54
C GLU A 6 6.92 -3.28 9.07
N VAL A 7 5.67 -2.96 8.72
CA VAL A 7 5.30 -2.41 7.40
C VAL A 7 5.81 -0.98 7.21
N VAL A 8 6.14 -0.30 8.32
CA VAL A 8 6.42 1.13 8.38
C VAL A 8 7.91 1.40 8.68
N SER A 9 8.53 0.63 9.59
CA SER A 9 9.88 0.89 10.11
C SER A 9 11.01 0.16 9.37
N ASN A 10 10.76 -1.00 8.75
CA ASN A 10 11.86 -1.82 8.20
C ASN A 10 12.33 -1.43 6.79
N ILE A 11 11.71 -0.42 6.17
CA ILE A 11 12.04 0.01 4.79
C ILE A 11 13.03 1.19 4.79
N GLN A 12 13.30 1.79 5.96
CA GLN A 12 14.08 3.02 6.07
C GLN A 12 15.61 2.85 5.92
N GLU A 13 16.15 1.64 6.07
CA GLU A 13 17.62 1.45 6.13
C GLU A 13 18.33 1.08 4.82
N ARG A 14 17.66 1.15 3.67
CA ARG A 14 18.32 0.96 2.36
C ARG A 14 18.06 2.11 1.40
N CYS A 15 18.66 3.26 1.71
CA CYS A 15 18.96 4.28 0.71
C CYS A 15 19.97 3.71 -0.29
N VAL A 16 19.48 3.03 -1.32
CA VAL A 16 20.26 2.74 -2.52
C VAL A 16 20.36 4.04 -3.30
N GLU A 17 21.59 4.41 -3.72
CA GLU A 17 21.81 5.52 -4.65
C GLU A 17 20.99 5.30 -5.94
N VAL A 18 19.83 5.95 -6.04
CA VAL A 18 19.02 5.95 -7.25
C VAL A 18 19.74 6.81 -8.28
N ARG A 19 20.21 6.20 -9.38
CA ARG A 19 20.69 6.93 -10.55
C ARG A 19 19.52 7.64 -11.21
N ILE A 20 19.54 8.96 -11.17
CA ILE A 20 18.47 9.82 -11.72
C ILE A 20 18.70 9.99 -13.22
N VAL A 21 17.71 9.58 -14.02
CA VAL A 21 17.62 10.00 -15.42
C VAL A 21 17.11 11.44 -15.44
N ALA A 22 17.92 12.36 -15.98
CA ALA A 22 17.51 13.75 -16.17
C ALA A 22 16.41 13.83 -17.23
N GLY A 23 15.16 13.98 -16.81
CA GLY A 23 14.03 14.41 -17.65
C GLY A 23 13.89 15.93 -17.61
N GLY A 24 13.57 16.55 -18.76
CA GLY A 24 13.68 18.00 -19.00
C GLY A 24 12.75 18.92 -18.19
N ASN A 25 12.92 20.23 -18.44
CA ASN A 25 12.35 21.47 -17.83
C ASN A 25 10.80 21.56 -17.65
N ALA A 26 10.06 20.47 -17.48
CA ALA A 26 8.65 20.52 -17.14
C ALA A 26 8.47 20.55 -15.61
N MET A 27 7.84 21.60 -15.11
CA MET A 27 7.42 21.75 -13.70
C MET A 27 6.67 20.50 -13.23
N PHE A 28 7.04 19.96 -12.06
CA PHE A 28 6.37 18.80 -11.49
C PHE A 28 4.92 19.13 -11.09
N ASP A 29 3.94 18.60 -11.83
CA ASP A 29 2.51 18.85 -11.58
C ASP A 29 2.00 18.00 -10.40
N THR A 30 2.20 18.54 -9.20
CA THR A 30 1.74 17.91 -7.95
C THR A 30 0.23 17.71 -7.88
N ALA A 31 -0.55 18.52 -8.61
CA ALA A 31 -2.01 18.50 -8.52
C ALA A 31 -2.61 17.27 -9.23
N ASN A 32 -1.94 16.82 -10.29
CA ASN A 32 -2.38 15.69 -11.12
C ASN A 32 -1.51 14.44 -10.97
N ASP A 33 -0.53 14.44 -10.06
CA ASP A 33 0.33 13.27 -9.82
C ASP A 33 -0.45 12.12 -9.16
N TYR A 34 -0.45 10.95 -9.80
CA TYR A 34 -1.21 9.78 -9.33
C TYR A 34 -0.81 9.29 -7.93
N ARG A 35 0.43 9.54 -7.48
CA ARG A 35 0.89 9.17 -6.12
C ARG A 35 0.24 10.06 -5.07
N ILE A 36 0.10 11.35 -5.38
CA ILE A 36 -0.56 12.34 -4.53
C ILE A 36 -2.08 12.13 -4.54
N LEU A 37 -2.67 11.86 -5.72
CA LEU A 37 -4.09 11.54 -5.85
C LEU A 37 -4.46 10.25 -5.08
N CYS A 38 -3.61 9.22 -5.11
CA CYS A 38 -3.82 8.02 -4.30
C CYS A 38 -3.76 8.32 -2.79
N ALA A 39 -2.86 9.21 -2.35
CA ALA A 39 -2.80 9.65 -0.95
C ALA A 39 -4.08 10.39 -0.53
N GLU A 40 -4.62 11.24 -1.40
CA GLU A 40 -5.89 11.95 -1.14
C GLU A 40 -7.04 10.95 -0.99
N LYS A 41 -7.09 9.97 -1.90
CA LYS A 41 -8.10 8.94 -1.86
C LYS A 41 -7.98 8.04 -0.62
N ALA A 42 -6.75 7.74 -0.19
CA ALA A 42 -6.49 6.98 1.04
C ALA A 42 -7.02 7.73 2.28
N ILE A 43 -6.86 9.06 2.35
CA ILE A 43 -7.42 9.86 3.45
C ILE A 43 -8.94 9.80 3.45
N GLU A 44 -9.58 9.93 2.29
CA GLU A 44 -11.03 9.82 2.16
C GLU A 44 -11.53 8.44 2.65
N PHE A 45 -10.83 7.37 2.29
CA PHE A 45 -11.16 6.01 2.68
C PHE A 45 -11.02 5.79 4.20
N LEU A 46 -9.90 6.22 4.80
CA LEU A 46 -9.70 6.16 6.25
C LEU A 46 -10.78 6.94 6.99
N ARG A 47 -11.18 8.11 6.47
CA ARG A 47 -12.23 8.93 7.07
C ARG A 47 -13.56 8.19 7.13
N LYS A 48 -13.92 7.46 6.07
CA LYS A 48 -15.13 6.61 6.04
C LYS A 48 -15.05 5.46 7.06
N ILE A 49 -13.92 4.77 7.11
CA ILE A 49 -13.70 3.66 8.05
C ILE A 49 -13.89 4.17 9.49
N PHE A 50 -13.23 5.25 9.87
CA PHE A 50 -13.32 5.81 11.22
C PHE A 50 -14.69 6.42 11.53
N SER A 51 -15.36 7.02 10.55
CA SER A 51 -16.72 7.54 10.73
C SER A 51 -17.75 6.43 11.01
N SER A 52 -17.59 5.26 10.37
CA SER A 52 -18.51 4.13 10.55
C SER A 52 -18.52 3.57 11.99
N GLY A 53 -17.40 3.68 12.70
CA GLY A 53 -17.32 3.33 14.11
C GLY A 53 -17.31 1.85 14.46
N ARG A 54 -17.26 0.95 13.48
CA ARG A 54 -17.31 -0.50 13.74
C ARG A 54 -16.00 -0.98 14.36
N TYR A 55 -16.09 -1.67 15.51
CA TYR A 55 -14.99 -2.32 16.24
C TYR A 55 -13.85 -1.41 16.78
N ILE A 56 -13.75 -0.16 16.31
CA ILE A 56 -12.79 0.83 16.79
C ILE A 56 -13.42 1.68 17.89
N GLN A 57 -12.76 1.76 19.05
CA GLN A 57 -13.29 2.48 20.20
C GLN A 57 -13.43 3.97 19.91
N ARG A 58 -14.40 4.62 20.56
CA ARG A 58 -14.66 6.06 20.36
C ARG A 58 -13.40 6.91 20.55
N GLN A 59 -12.61 6.63 21.58
CA GLN A 59 -11.40 7.41 21.87
C GLN A 59 -10.29 7.21 20.84
N GLU A 60 -10.11 5.97 20.37
CA GLU A 60 -9.16 5.62 19.28
C GLU A 60 -9.54 6.38 18.01
N ARG A 61 -10.84 6.39 17.66
CA ARG A 61 -11.36 7.13 16.50
C ARG A 61 -11.14 8.63 16.58
N ILE A 62 -11.40 9.25 17.74
CA ILE A 62 -11.21 10.69 17.91
C ILE A 62 -9.74 11.06 17.63
N LYS A 63 -8.80 10.30 18.22
CA LYS A 63 -7.36 10.53 18.02
C LYS A 63 -6.95 10.28 16.55
N ALA A 64 -7.41 9.18 15.96
CA ALA A 64 -7.11 8.85 14.56
C ALA A 64 -7.67 9.91 13.59
N MET A 65 -8.88 10.42 13.84
CA MET A 65 -9.51 11.47 13.03
C MET A 65 -8.76 12.81 13.14
N GLN A 66 -8.28 13.18 14.33
CA GLN A 66 -7.45 14.39 14.52
C GLN A 66 -6.14 14.31 13.72
N ALA A 67 -5.46 13.17 13.75
CA ALA A 67 -4.28 12.93 12.94
C ALA A 67 -4.62 12.97 11.43
N LEU A 68 -5.76 12.38 11.04
CA LEU A 68 -6.21 12.37 9.65
C LEU A 68 -6.56 13.76 9.10
N GLU A 69 -7.07 14.66 9.94
CA GLU A 69 -7.30 16.07 9.59
C GLU A 69 -5.98 16.83 9.37
N SER A 70 -4.96 16.51 10.15
CA SER A 70 -3.62 17.08 9.96
C SER A 70 -2.97 16.55 8.68
N ALA A 71 -3.11 15.25 8.41
CA ALA A 71 -2.68 14.65 7.15
C ALA A 71 -3.38 15.29 5.93
N GLN A 72 -4.70 15.54 6.01
CA GLN A 72 -5.43 16.19 4.93
C GLN A 72 -4.87 17.59 4.64
N ARG A 73 -4.63 18.40 5.68
CA ARG A 73 -4.06 19.74 5.52
C ARG A 73 -2.68 19.71 4.86
N ALA A 74 -1.79 18.85 5.34
CA ALA A 74 -0.45 18.67 4.75
C ALA A 74 -0.55 18.23 3.28
N LEU A 75 -1.44 17.29 2.98
CA LEU A 75 -1.64 16.81 1.60
C LEU A 75 -2.18 17.89 0.67
N MET A 76 -3.10 18.75 1.12
CA MET A 76 -3.60 19.85 0.28
C MET A 76 -2.48 20.83 -0.08
N ILE A 77 -1.57 21.09 0.86
CA ILE A 77 -0.39 21.92 0.59
C ILE A 77 0.51 21.23 -0.44
N ILE A 78 0.82 19.94 -0.25
CA ILE A 78 1.59 19.15 -1.22
C ILE A 78 0.96 19.24 -2.63
N LYS A 79 -0.33 18.97 -2.74
CA LYS A 79 -1.08 18.90 -4.01
C LYS A 79 -1.03 20.21 -4.79
N TYR A 80 -1.12 21.36 -4.11
CA TYR A 80 -1.13 22.68 -4.75
C TYR A 80 0.20 23.44 -4.65
N SER A 81 1.28 22.76 -4.26
CA SER A 81 2.58 23.40 -4.09
C SER A 81 3.35 23.61 -5.39
N TYR A 82 3.17 22.72 -6.38
CA TYR A 82 4.00 22.64 -7.58
C TYR A 82 5.51 22.60 -7.29
N MET A 83 5.87 22.08 -6.10
CA MET A 83 7.27 21.90 -5.69
C MET A 83 7.94 20.83 -6.55
N GLU A 84 9.21 21.06 -6.88
CA GLU A 84 10.05 20.03 -7.49
C GLU A 84 10.17 18.80 -6.58
N LYS A 85 10.25 17.60 -7.17
CA LYS A 85 10.18 16.34 -6.43
C LYS A 85 11.18 16.24 -5.27
N ARG A 86 12.41 16.70 -5.48
CA ARG A 86 13.48 16.63 -4.47
C ARG A 86 13.17 17.49 -3.25
N ASP A 87 12.59 18.66 -3.47
CA ASP A 87 12.22 19.59 -2.40
C ASP A 87 10.94 19.12 -1.72
N LEU A 88 9.97 18.63 -2.50
CA LEU A 88 8.73 18.06 -1.99
C LEU A 88 8.99 16.90 -1.02
N VAL A 89 9.85 15.95 -1.38
CA VAL A 89 10.20 14.79 -0.54
C VAL A 89 10.84 15.21 0.79
N ARG A 90 11.60 16.31 0.79
CA ARG A 90 12.26 16.86 1.98
C ARG A 90 11.39 17.84 2.76
N SER A 91 10.22 18.19 2.24
CA SER A 91 9.33 19.15 2.86
C SER A 91 8.78 18.65 4.20
N GLU A 92 8.49 19.58 5.10
CA GLU A 92 7.82 19.29 6.36
C GLU A 92 6.46 18.61 6.17
N TYR A 93 5.79 18.87 5.04
CA TYR A 93 4.46 18.32 4.75
C TYR A 93 4.50 16.81 4.50
N VAL A 94 5.51 16.32 3.78
CA VAL A 94 5.69 14.88 3.57
C VAL A 94 6.08 14.18 4.88
N GLN A 95 6.91 14.82 5.71
CA GLN A 95 7.22 14.30 7.05
C GLN A 95 5.99 14.30 7.96
N GLU A 96 5.13 15.31 7.87
CA GLU A 96 3.88 15.37 8.63
C GLU A 96 2.91 14.25 8.21
N LEU A 97 2.86 13.85 6.93
CA LEU A 97 2.07 12.68 6.51
C LEU A 97 2.55 11.38 7.16
N LYS A 98 3.88 11.17 7.25
CA LYS A 98 4.46 10.00 7.93
C LYS A 98 4.10 9.98 9.41
N LYS A 99 4.33 11.11 10.09
CA LYS A 99 4.01 11.30 11.50
C LYS A 99 2.51 11.11 11.77
N CYS A 100 1.63 11.62 10.92
CA CYS A 100 0.18 11.38 11.05
C CYS A 100 -0.15 9.89 10.90
N SER A 101 0.53 9.17 10.00
CA SER A 101 0.32 7.71 9.83
C SER A 101 0.73 6.93 11.08
N GLU A 102 1.86 7.30 11.70
CA GLU A 102 2.31 6.73 12.98
C GLU A 102 1.34 7.07 14.12
N GLN A 103 0.85 8.30 14.19
CA GLN A 103 -0.15 8.72 15.19
C GLN A 103 -1.48 7.97 15.04
N ILE A 104 -1.93 7.72 13.81
CA ILE A 104 -3.12 6.90 13.55
C ILE A 104 -2.88 5.47 14.04
N LEU A 105 -1.72 4.88 13.72
CA LEU A 105 -1.37 3.54 14.17
C LEU A 105 -1.33 3.44 15.71
N GLU A 106 -0.68 4.40 16.37
CA GLU A 106 -0.62 4.47 17.82
C GLU A 106 -2.01 4.65 18.44
N ALA A 107 -2.85 5.50 17.85
CA ALA A 107 -4.23 5.70 18.28
C ALA A 107 -5.06 4.42 18.22
N LEU A 108 -4.81 3.53 17.26
CA LEU A 108 -5.51 2.25 17.13
C LEU A 108 -4.96 1.15 18.07
N GLY A 109 -3.90 1.44 18.84
CA GLY A 109 -3.33 0.51 19.80
C GLY A 109 -1.91 0.05 19.46
N GLY A 110 -1.21 0.79 18.59
CA GLY A 110 0.21 0.60 18.30
C GLY A 110 0.48 -0.68 17.54
N ARG A 111 1.51 -1.43 17.94
CA ARG A 111 2.00 -2.63 17.23
C ARG A 111 0.94 -3.73 17.07
N ASP A 112 0.10 -3.89 18.08
CA ASP A 112 -0.89 -4.97 18.20
C ASP A 112 -2.32 -4.52 17.85
N TRP A 113 -2.48 -3.36 17.21
CA TRP A 113 -3.79 -2.76 16.90
C TRP A 113 -4.72 -3.72 16.14
N ALA A 114 -4.17 -4.47 15.17
CA ALA A 114 -4.91 -5.41 14.35
C ALA A 114 -5.44 -6.60 15.17
N ASP A 115 -4.61 -7.13 16.07
CA ASP A 115 -4.99 -8.25 16.93
C ASP A 115 -6.04 -7.78 17.95
N LYS A 116 -5.86 -6.60 18.56
CA LYS A 116 -6.85 -5.97 19.45
C LYS A 116 -8.21 -5.78 18.76
N LEU A 117 -8.23 -5.38 17.49
CA LEU A 117 -9.47 -5.24 16.71
C LEU A 117 -10.17 -6.57 16.50
N LEU A 118 -9.42 -7.64 16.20
CA LEU A 118 -9.97 -8.98 16.02
C LEU A 118 -10.50 -9.54 17.34
N GLU A 119 -9.75 -9.42 18.43
CA GLU A 119 -10.15 -9.89 19.77
C GLU A 119 -11.45 -9.26 20.26
N ARG A 120 -11.67 -7.99 19.94
CA ARG A 120 -12.90 -7.25 20.28
C ARG A 120 -14.08 -7.60 19.38
N SER A 121 -13.83 -8.21 18.23
CA SER A 121 -14.87 -8.54 17.26
C SER A 121 -15.51 -9.90 17.53
N GLN A 122 -16.78 -10.05 17.12
CA GLN A 122 -17.44 -11.36 17.18
C GLN A 122 -16.89 -12.28 16.07
N LYS A 123 -16.84 -13.60 16.32
CA LYS A 123 -16.27 -14.59 15.38
C LYS A 123 -16.88 -14.51 13.97
N ASN A 124 -18.18 -14.27 13.87
CA ASN A 124 -18.91 -14.11 12.60
C ASN A 124 -18.53 -12.83 11.82
N ALA A 125 -17.92 -11.85 12.49
CA ALA A 125 -17.47 -10.60 11.89
C ALA A 125 -15.97 -10.58 11.53
N HIS A 126 -15.22 -11.63 11.87
CA HIS A 126 -13.76 -11.67 11.67
C HIS A 126 -13.36 -11.40 10.23
N GLU A 127 -14.12 -11.90 9.24
CA GLU A 127 -13.84 -11.65 7.83
C GLU A 127 -13.89 -10.16 7.49
N THR A 128 -14.98 -9.48 7.85
CA THR A 128 -15.14 -8.03 7.65
C THR A 128 -14.10 -7.22 8.43
N VAL A 129 -13.73 -7.65 9.63
CA VAL A 129 -12.72 -6.96 10.46
C VAL A 129 -11.33 -7.11 9.86
N LYS A 130 -10.97 -8.30 9.36
CA LYS A 130 -9.71 -8.50 8.64
C LYS A 130 -9.66 -7.65 7.38
N GLU A 131 -10.77 -7.52 6.66
CA GLU A 131 -10.85 -6.67 5.46
C GLU A 131 -10.62 -5.20 5.84
N MET A 132 -11.28 -4.71 6.88
CA MET A 132 -11.05 -3.37 7.42
C MET A 132 -9.59 -3.15 7.85
N ILE A 133 -8.97 -4.14 8.51
CA ILE A 133 -7.55 -4.08 8.90
C ILE A 133 -6.66 -3.95 7.66
N ALA A 134 -6.89 -4.76 6.63
CA ALA A 134 -6.13 -4.68 5.38
C ALA A 134 -6.33 -3.32 4.69
N GLN A 135 -7.54 -2.77 4.69
CA GLN A 135 -7.83 -1.46 4.11
C GLN A 135 -7.10 -0.33 4.84
N ILE A 136 -7.09 -0.35 6.16
CA ILE A 136 -6.33 0.61 6.98
C ILE A 136 -4.83 0.47 6.69
N ARG A 137 -4.28 -0.75 6.64
CA ARG A 137 -2.86 -0.99 6.31
C ARG A 137 -2.50 -0.42 4.94
N PHE A 138 -3.32 -0.70 3.93
CA PHE A 138 -3.13 -0.16 2.59
C PHE A 138 -3.08 1.38 2.62
N CYS A 139 -4.06 2.03 3.25
CA CYS A 139 -4.10 3.48 3.30
C CYS A 139 -2.91 4.08 4.06
N LEU A 140 -2.52 3.50 5.19
CA LEU A 140 -1.35 3.94 5.95
C LEU A 140 -0.04 3.74 5.16
N ASN A 141 0.09 2.66 4.40
CA ASN A 141 1.22 2.46 3.49
C ASN A 141 1.25 3.54 2.40
N ILE A 142 0.08 3.91 1.86
CA ILE A 142 -0.02 5.02 0.91
C ILE A 142 0.48 6.32 1.56
N LEU A 143 0.01 6.69 2.73
CA LEU A 143 0.42 7.96 3.34
C LEU A 143 1.90 7.95 3.76
N TYR A 144 2.37 6.86 4.37
CA TYR A 144 3.71 6.78 4.91
C TYR A 144 4.79 6.71 3.81
N ASN A 145 4.59 5.93 2.75
CA ASN A 145 5.60 5.71 1.70
C ASN A 145 5.47 6.67 0.50
N LEU A 146 4.81 7.83 0.67
CA LEU A 146 4.64 8.77 -0.43
C LEU A 146 5.98 9.26 -1.00
N ASP A 147 6.95 9.59 -0.13
CA ASP A 147 8.28 10.02 -0.56
C ASP A 147 9.00 8.95 -1.39
N TRP A 148 8.93 7.70 -0.95
CA TRP A 148 9.53 6.59 -1.66
C TRP A 148 8.94 6.43 -3.06
N ARG A 149 7.61 6.49 -3.18
CA ARG A 149 6.95 6.46 -4.50
C ARG A 149 7.28 7.68 -5.37
N LEU A 150 7.45 8.86 -4.78
CA LEU A 150 7.86 10.07 -5.51
C LEU A 150 9.28 9.94 -6.08
N LEU A 151 10.19 9.25 -5.37
CA LEU A 151 11.58 9.05 -5.77
C LEU A 151 11.77 7.86 -6.74
N SER A 152 11.13 6.74 -6.48
CA SER A 152 11.33 5.49 -7.23
C SER A 152 10.38 5.33 -8.42
N GLY A 153 9.20 5.94 -8.35
CA GLY A 153 8.20 5.87 -9.41
C GLY A 153 8.50 6.78 -10.60
N LYS A 154 8.29 6.25 -11.81
CA LYS A 154 8.20 7.02 -13.06
C LYS A 154 7.03 8.02 -13.03
N ASP A 155 7.27 9.24 -13.51
CA ASP A 155 6.24 10.28 -13.59
C ASP A 155 5.16 9.94 -14.61
N GLY A 156 3.92 10.35 -14.31
CA GLY A 156 2.75 10.08 -15.14
C GLY A 156 2.31 8.63 -15.15
N GLU A 157 3.05 7.71 -14.53
CA GLU A 157 2.69 6.31 -14.46
C GLU A 157 1.64 6.06 -13.37
N ILE A 158 0.44 5.67 -13.81
CA ILE A 158 -0.70 5.39 -12.92
C ILE A 158 -0.37 4.26 -11.95
N ALA A 159 0.29 3.19 -12.41
CA ALA A 159 0.64 2.03 -11.59
C ALA A 159 1.51 2.38 -10.38
N HIS A 160 2.30 3.44 -10.48
CA HIS A 160 3.16 3.92 -9.39
C HIS A 160 2.41 4.74 -8.34
N GLY A 161 1.09 4.91 -8.47
CA GLY A 161 0.24 5.41 -7.39
C GLY A 161 0.28 4.54 -6.12
N VAL A 162 0.66 3.27 -6.27
CA VAL A 162 0.91 2.32 -5.17
C VAL A 162 2.36 1.82 -5.20
N ASP A 163 2.75 1.13 -4.13
CA ASP A 163 4.08 0.52 -4.03
C ASP A 163 4.15 -0.70 -4.95
N ILE A 164 5.21 -0.78 -5.75
CA ILE A 164 5.56 -1.96 -6.55
C ILE A 164 6.87 -2.54 -5.99
N ARG A 165 6.77 -3.69 -5.34
CA ARG A 165 7.88 -4.26 -4.56
C ARG A 165 8.34 -5.59 -5.12
N VAL A 166 9.63 -5.88 -4.96
CA VAL A 166 10.13 -7.24 -5.05
C VAL A 166 9.56 -8.02 -3.87
N GLY A 167 8.93 -9.16 -4.15
CA GLY A 167 8.35 -10.05 -3.16
C GLY A 167 8.93 -11.44 -3.26
N LYS A 168 9.11 -12.10 -2.12
CA LYS A 168 9.52 -13.51 -2.05
C LYS A 168 8.36 -14.39 -1.60
N VAL A 169 7.97 -15.36 -2.42
CA VAL A 169 6.87 -16.27 -2.09
C VAL A 169 7.32 -17.28 -1.02
N LEU A 170 6.74 -17.19 0.18
CA LEU A 170 7.08 -18.04 1.32
C LEU A 170 6.29 -19.35 1.37
N SER A 171 5.03 -19.31 0.92
CA SER A 171 4.16 -20.47 0.87
C SER A 171 3.08 -20.29 -0.19
N VAL A 172 2.69 -21.40 -0.82
CA VAL A 172 1.63 -21.46 -1.82
C VAL A 172 0.65 -22.55 -1.42
N THR A 173 -0.64 -22.22 -1.38
CA THR A 173 -1.71 -23.17 -1.08
C THR A 173 -2.85 -23.00 -2.09
N ARG A 174 -3.63 -24.06 -2.33
CA ARG A 174 -4.85 -23.96 -3.13
C ARG A 174 -5.90 -23.15 -2.37
N HIS A 175 -6.62 -22.29 -3.07
CA HIS A 175 -7.71 -21.55 -2.45
C HIS A 175 -8.84 -22.51 -2.02
N PRO A 176 -9.30 -22.47 -0.75
CA PRO A 176 -10.24 -23.47 -0.22
C PRO A 176 -11.58 -23.47 -0.95
N ASN A 177 -12.00 -22.30 -1.43
CA ASN A 177 -13.30 -22.11 -2.10
C ASN A 177 -13.17 -21.81 -3.61
N ALA A 178 -12.00 -22.05 -4.24
CA ALA A 178 -11.80 -21.77 -5.67
C ALA A 178 -10.66 -22.60 -6.30
N ASN A 179 -11.00 -23.51 -7.22
CA ASN A 179 -10.03 -24.43 -7.81
C ASN A 179 -8.98 -23.75 -8.72
N ASN A 180 -9.32 -22.58 -9.26
CA ASN A 180 -8.49 -21.80 -10.18
C ASN A 180 -7.68 -20.70 -9.50
N LEU A 181 -7.60 -20.69 -8.15
CA LEU A 181 -6.85 -19.69 -7.41
C LEU A 181 -5.81 -20.33 -6.48
N LEU A 182 -4.69 -19.65 -6.32
CA LEU A 182 -3.69 -19.90 -5.30
C LEU A 182 -3.74 -18.79 -4.25
N VAL A 183 -3.49 -19.16 -3.00
CA VAL A 183 -3.25 -18.25 -1.89
C VAL A 183 -1.77 -18.32 -1.55
N CYS A 184 -1.08 -17.20 -1.75
CA CYS A 184 0.35 -17.06 -1.55
C CYS A 184 0.62 -16.17 -0.34
N ARG A 185 1.55 -16.59 0.51
CA ARG A 185 2.15 -15.72 1.54
C ARG A 185 3.45 -15.15 0.99
N VAL A 186 3.63 -13.85 1.04
CA VAL A 186 4.73 -13.15 0.37
C VAL A 186 5.43 -12.23 1.36
N ASP A 187 6.75 -12.31 1.40
CA ASP A 187 7.62 -11.36 2.08
C ASP A 187 7.90 -10.17 1.17
N VAL A 188 7.59 -8.95 1.62
CA VAL A 188 7.83 -7.69 0.90
C VAL A 188 8.73 -6.74 1.70
N GLY A 189 9.74 -7.29 2.37
CA GLY A 189 10.76 -6.54 3.11
C GLY A 189 10.56 -6.59 4.62
N GLY A 190 10.30 -7.78 5.17
CA GLY A 190 9.98 -7.98 6.58
C GLY A 190 8.49 -7.82 6.90
N ALA A 191 7.72 -7.24 6.00
CA ALA A 191 6.27 -7.29 6.03
C ALA A 191 5.76 -8.52 5.24
N TYR A 192 4.81 -9.25 5.81
CA TYR A 192 4.20 -10.42 5.19
C TYR A 192 2.76 -10.16 4.78
N ILE A 193 2.46 -10.35 3.50
CA ILE A 193 1.14 -10.13 2.93
C ILE A 193 0.57 -11.40 2.31
N THR A 194 -0.76 -11.43 2.18
CA THR A 194 -1.46 -12.45 1.41
C THR A 194 -1.73 -11.96 -0.01
N VAL A 195 -1.34 -12.73 -1.02
CA VAL A 195 -1.67 -12.45 -2.44
C VAL A 195 -2.40 -13.65 -3.01
N VAL A 196 -3.59 -13.41 -3.58
CA VAL A 196 -4.36 -14.42 -4.28
C VAL A 196 -4.16 -14.23 -5.79
N THR A 197 -3.82 -15.31 -6.50
CA THR A 197 -3.53 -15.27 -7.93
C THR A 197 -4.19 -16.42 -8.68
N ASN A 198 -4.53 -16.18 -9.95
CA ASN A 198 -5.00 -17.19 -10.89
C ASN A 198 -3.85 -17.89 -11.63
N ASP A 199 -2.61 -17.42 -11.50
CA ASP A 199 -1.45 -18.10 -12.07
C ASP A 199 -1.09 -19.32 -11.20
N LEU A 200 -1.58 -20.49 -11.62
CA LEU A 200 -1.38 -21.76 -10.92
C LEU A 200 0.06 -22.29 -10.97
N THR A 201 0.96 -21.61 -11.68
CA THR A 201 2.35 -22.01 -11.83
C THR A 201 3.28 -21.39 -10.79
N ILE A 202 2.79 -20.46 -9.96
CA ILE A 202 3.56 -19.89 -8.84
C ILE A 202 4.02 -20.96 -7.85
N ARG A 203 5.26 -20.84 -7.37
CA ARG A 203 5.92 -21.74 -6.43
C ARG A 203 6.51 -20.98 -5.25
N LYS A 204 6.80 -21.73 -4.19
CA LYS A 204 7.62 -21.23 -3.08
C LYS A 204 9.00 -20.84 -3.60
N GLU A 205 9.59 -19.79 -3.03
CA GLU A 205 10.85 -19.16 -3.41
C GLU A 205 10.83 -18.34 -4.71
N ASP A 206 9.71 -18.29 -5.45
CA ASP A 206 9.59 -17.38 -6.61
C ASP A 206 9.84 -15.92 -6.17
N SER A 207 10.62 -15.20 -6.99
CA SER A 207 10.86 -13.76 -6.82
C SER A 207 9.94 -12.98 -7.74
N VAL A 208 8.93 -12.34 -7.17
CA VAL A 208 7.81 -11.74 -7.90
C VAL A 208 7.80 -10.22 -7.76
N ALA A 209 7.19 -9.53 -8.71
CA ALA A 209 6.83 -8.13 -8.54
C ALA A 209 5.41 -8.05 -7.98
N VAL A 210 5.22 -7.33 -6.88
CA VAL A 210 3.94 -7.22 -6.18
C VAL A 210 3.51 -5.76 -6.14
N ALA A 211 2.35 -5.45 -6.71
CA ALA A 211 1.68 -4.18 -6.48
C ALA A 211 0.83 -4.27 -5.21
N LEU A 212 1.08 -3.39 -4.24
CA LEU A 212 0.29 -3.29 -3.00
C LEU A 212 -1.00 -2.50 -3.27
N LEU A 213 -1.96 -3.17 -3.89
CA LEU A 213 -3.25 -2.61 -4.29
C LEU A 213 -4.27 -2.58 -3.13
N PRO A 214 -5.36 -1.80 -3.25
CA PRO A 214 -6.47 -1.89 -2.31
C PRO A 214 -6.90 -3.35 -2.14
N PRO A 215 -7.07 -3.82 -0.90
CA PRO A 215 -7.30 -5.23 -0.65
C PRO A 215 -8.66 -5.67 -1.21
N LYS A 216 -8.72 -6.90 -1.73
CA LYS A 216 -9.96 -7.52 -2.22
C LYS A 216 -10.25 -8.82 -1.47
N ASN A 217 -11.48 -8.96 -1.00
CA ASN A 217 -11.98 -10.22 -0.48
C ASN A 217 -12.35 -11.15 -1.64
N LEU A 218 -11.63 -12.26 -1.76
CA LEU A 218 -11.85 -13.28 -2.76
C LEU A 218 -12.33 -14.54 -2.02
N ARG A 219 -13.65 -14.66 -1.85
CA ARG A 219 -14.32 -15.83 -1.25
C ARG A 219 -13.78 -16.20 0.15
N GLY A 220 -13.63 -15.20 1.01
CA GLY A 220 -13.20 -15.34 2.40
C GLY A 220 -11.69 -15.16 2.62
N ILE A 221 -10.91 -15.00 1.55
CA ILE A 221 -9.47 -14.72 1.62
C ILE A 221 -9.22 -13.29 1.15
N ILE A 222 -8.61 -12.47 2.00
CA ILE A 222 -8.28 -11.09 1.68
C ILE A 222 -6.92 -11.07 0.98
N SER A 223 -6.92 -10.69 -0.30
CA SER A 223 -5.70 -10.41 -1.06
C SER A 223 -5.31 -8.96 -0.81
N GLU A 224 -4.08 -8.75 -0.32
CA GLU A 224 -3.49 -7.44 0.03
C GLU A 224 -2.62 -6.87 -1.10
N GLY A 225 -2.64 -7.50 -2.27
CA GLY A 225 -1.92 -7.06 -3.44
C GLY A 225 -2.16 -7.96 -4.66
N MET A 226 -1.37 -7.74 -5.69
CA MET A 226 -1.43 -8.47 -6.96
C MET A 226 -0.03 -8.66 -7.51
N PHE A 227 0.26 -9.85 -8.03
CA PHE A 227 1.48 -10.08 -8.77
C PHE A 227 1.41 -9.44 -10.15
N LEU A 228 2.50 -8.79 -10.56
CA LEU A 228 2.62 -8.21 -11.88
C LEU A 228 3.07 -9.26 -12.90
N GLY A 229 2.54 -9.15 -14.11
CA GLY A 229 2.72 -10.12 -15.16
C GLY A 229 2.32 -9.56 -16.51
N SER A 230 2.89 -10.13 -17.57
CA SER A 230 2.52 -9.82 -18.94
C SER A 230 1.52 -10.87 -19.47
N SER A 231 1.30 -10.89 -20.79
CA SER A 231 0.50 -11.94 -21.44
C SER A 231 1.03 -13.36 -21.20
N GLU A 232 2.30 -13.51 -20.78
CA GLU A 232 2.94 -14.80 -20.49
C GLU A 232 2.72 -15.27 -19.05
N GLY A 233 2.04 -14.46 -18.22
CA GLY A 233 1.77 -14.75 -16.81
C GLY A 233 2.64 -13.92 -15.86
N VAL A 234 2.68 -14.34 -14.60
CA VAL A 234 3.37 -13.59 -13.54
C VAL A 234 4.88 -13.62 -13.73
N LEU A 235 5.53 -12.47 -13.48
CA LEU A 235 6.99 -12.35 -13.42
C LEU A 235 7.53 -13.08 -12.17
N LYS A 236 8.34 -14.13 -12.36
CA LYS A 236 8.80 -15.05 -11.29
C LYS A 236 10.30 -14.96 -10.96
N ASN A 237 11.04 -14.14 -11.70
CA ASN A 237 12.48 -13.96 -11.54
C ASN A 237 12.84 -12.46 -11.45
N VAL A 238 12.07 -11.71 -10.66
CA VAL A 238 12.29 -10.27 -10.47
C VAL A 238 13.58 -10.05 -9.68
N ARG A 239 14.41 -9.12 -10.15
CA ARG A 239 15.70 -8.79 -9.53
C ARG A 239 15.50 -7.85 -8.34
N GLY A 240 16.39 -7.96 -7.36
CA GLY A 240 16.38 -7.16 -6.12
C GLY A 240 16.10 -8.01 -4.89
N ASN A 241 16.22 -7.40 -3.71
CA ASN A 241 15.87 -8.03 -2.44
C ASN A 241 14.39 -7.76 -2.09
N PRO A 242 13.74 -8.64 -1.31
CA PRO A 242 12.38 -8.42 -0.85
C PRO A 242 12.19 -7.03 -0.22
N GLY A 243 11.16 -6.32 -0.67
CA GLY A 243 10.82 -4.97 -0.24
C GLY A 243 11.45 -3.83 -1.03
N GLU A 244 12.48 -4.09 -1.83
CA GLU A 244 13.04 -3.11 -2.75
C GLU A 244 12.04 -2.78 -3.87
N TRP A 245 12.24 -1.63 -4.53
CA TRP A 245 11.42 -1.24 -5.66
C TRP A 245 11.62 -2.23 -6.81
N ALA A 246 10.52 -2.79 -7.32
CA ALA A 246 10.60 -3.71 -8.45
C ALA A 246 10.52 -2.94 -9.78
N GLU A 247 11.62 -2.97 -10.52
CA GLU A 247 11.63 -2.55 -11.92
C GLU A 247 10.95 -3.63 -12.77
N VAL A 248 9.88 -3.25 -13.47
CA VAL A 248 9.10 -4.16 -14.31
C VAL A 248 8.89 -3.58 -15.71
N PRO A 249 8.72 -4.45 -16.72
CA PRO A 249 8.27 -4.04 -18.04
C PRO A 249 6.94 -3.27 -18.02
N GLU A 250 6.79 -2.32 -18.95
CA GLU A 250 5.64 -1.42 -19.06
C GLU A 250 4.31 -2.16 -19.29
N ASP A 251 4.35 -3.29 -19.99
CA ASP A 251 3.19 -4.16 -20.26
C ASP A 251 2.71 -4.89 -19.00
N ALA A 252 3.62 -5.18 -18.05
CA ALA A 252 3.28 -5.80 -16.77
C ALA A 252 2.50 -4.89 -15.81
N LEU A 253 2.46 -3.58 -16.08
CA LEU A 253 1.77 -2.58 -15.25
C LEU A 253 0.29 -2.44 -15.60
N LYS A 254 -0.17 -3.00 -16.73
CA LYS A 254 -1.53 -2.77 -17.28
C LYS A 254 -2.64 -3.02 -16.27
N GLU A 255 -2.60 -4.14 -15.57
CA GLU A 255 -3.64 -4.48 -14.59
C GLU A 255 -3.60 -3.53 -13.39
N ALA A 256 -2.41 -3.22 -12.86
CA ALA A 256 -2.26 -2.28 -11.74
C ALA A 256 -2.85 -0.90 -12.06
N ARG A 257 -2.65 -0.38 -13.29
CA ARG A 257 -3.28 0.86 -13.76
C ARG A 257 -4.79 0.83 -13.65
N ASN A 258 -5.41 -0.30 -14.05
CA ASN A 258 -6.86 -0.44 -14.01
C ASN A 258 -7.38 -0.41 -12.56
N PHE A 259 -6.73 -1.15 -11.66
CA PHE A 259 -7.11 -1.16 -10.25
C PHE A 259 -6.97 0.21 -9.58
N ILE A 260 -5.93 0.97 -9.92
CA ILE A 260 -5.73 2.31 -9.36
C ILE A 260 -6.76 3.29 -9.93
N ASN A 261 -7.08 3.20 -11.23
CA ASN A 261 -8.17 3.98 -11.81
C ASN A 261 -9.52 3.67 -11.15
N GLU A 262 -9.81 2.40 -10.86
CA GLU A 262 -11.00 2.00 -10.09
C GLU A 262 -10.97 2.60 -8.67
N PHE A 263 -9.83 2.51 -7.99
CA PHE A 263 -9.66 3.04 -6.64
C PHE A 263 -9.91 4.55 -6.59
N LEU A 264 -9.31 5.32 -7.49
CA LEU A 264 -9.47 6.78 -7.56
C LEU A 264 -10.93 7.18 -7.84
N LYS A 265 -11.69 6.37 -8.60
CA LYS A 265 -13.11 6.60 -8.90
C LYS A 265 -14.08 6.05 -7.86
N SER A 266 -13.61 5.23 -6.91
CA SER A 266 -14.47 4.58 -5.92
C SER A 266 -15.22 5.62 -5.05
N LYS A 267 -16.43 5.29 -4.61
CA LYS A 267 -17.27 6.21 -3.82
C LYS A 267 -17.08 6.11 -2.33
#